data_AF-A0A645GB22-F1
#
_entry.id   AF-A0A645GB22-F1
#
_cell.length_a   1.000
_cell.length_b   1.000
_cell.length_c   1.000
_cell.angle_alpha   90.00
_cell.angle_beta   90.00
_cell.angle_gamma   90.00
#
_symmetry.space_group_name_H-M   'P 1'
#
loop_
_entity.id
_entity.type
_entity.pdbx_description
1 polymer ?
#
loop_
_entity_poly.entity_id
_entity_poly.type
_entity_poly.pdbx_seq_one_letter_code
_entity_poly.pdbx_strand_id
1 'polypeptide(L)'
;MGAVGKNLCYTIEVKDPIVEKNNGIFDFKGKPSTNPPDVSIGIGRLCQWLTGYKSLYELRDEGLVIINNKSAGMLLNEEFTKIKCRIIDEY
;
A
#
# COMPACT_ATOMS: atom_id res chain seq x y z
N MET A 1 -7.85 14.91 1.06
CA MET A 1 -7.65 13.77 1.96
C MET A 1 -6.67 12.82 1.28
N GLY A 2 -5.47 12.66 1.85
CA GLY A 2 -4.45 11.76 1.31
C GLY A 2 -4.79 10.32 1.64
N ALA A 3 -4.78 9.43 0.64
CA ALA A 3 -5.28 8.05 0.71
C ALA A 3 -4.62 7.15 1.78
N VAL A 4 -3.57 7.63 2.43
CA VAL A 4 -2.73 6.82 3.30
C VAL A 4 -2.85 7.18 4.79
N GLY A 5 -3.40 8.36 5.11
CA GLY A 5 -4.00 8.82 6.38
C GLY A 5 -3.39 8.50 7.76
N LYS A 6 -2.22 7.87 7.89
CA LYS A 6 -1.59 7.52 9.18
C LYS A 6 -0.25 8.22 9.37
N ASN A 7 0.05 8.66 10.59
CA ASN A 7 1.29 9.35 10.95
C ASN A 7 2.49 8.37 11.05
N LEU A 8 2.66 7.51 10.04
CA LEU A 8 3.75 6.54 9.95
C LEU A 8 4.93 7.17 9.19
N CYS A 9 6.14 7.01 9.70
CA CYS A 9 7.37 7.49 9.09
C CYS A 9 7.89 6.51 8.02
N TYR A 10 7.00 6.08 7.11
CA TYR A 10 7.33 5.21 5.99
C TYR A 10 6.88 5.84 4.69
N THR A 11 7.40 5.29 3.59
CA THR A 11 7.11 5.75 2.24
C THR A 11 6.68 4.61 1.33
N ILE A 12 5.84 4.94 0.37
CA ILE A 12 5.28 3.98 -0.58
C ILE A 12 5.37 4.53 -2.00
N GLU A 13 5.99 3.76 -2.88
CA GLU A 13 5.94 4.01 -4.31
C GLU A 13 4.67 3.37 -4.89
N VAL A 14 3.86 4.19 -5.56
CA VAL A 14 2.66 3.77 -6.25
C VAL A 14 2.93 3.78 -7.75
N LYS A 15 2.61 2.66 -8.42
CA LYS A 15 2.68 2.50 -9.87
C LYS A 15 1.27 2.35 -10.45
N ASP A 16 0.87 3.28 -11.28
CA ASP A 16 -0.42 3.33 -11.95
C ASP A 16 -0.21 3.45 -13.48
N PRO A 17 -0.44 2.39 -14.25
CA PRO A 17 -0.24 2.42 -15.69
C PRO A 17 -1.32 3.22 -16.45
N ILE A 18 -2.42 3.61 -15.80
CA ILE A 18 -3.57 4.26 -16.43
C ILE A 18 -3.57 5.77 -16.11
N VAL A 19 -3.33 6.12 -14.85
CA VAL A 19 -3.45 7.49 -14.36
C VAL A 19 -2.08 7.99 -13.92
N GLU A 20 -1.37 8.69 -14.81
CA GLU A 20 0.02 9.10 -14.59
C GLU A 20 0.22 9.88 -13.28
N LYS A 21 -0.71 10.78 -12.94
CA LYS A 21 -0.67 11.59 -11.70
C LYS A 21 -0.69 10.78 -10.40
N ASN A 22 -1.08 9.51 -10.44
CA ASN A 22 -1.08 8.64 -9.27
C ASN A 22 0.30 8.02 -9.02
N ASN A 23 1.20 8.09 -10.02
CA ASN A 23 2.56 7.60 -9.87
C ASN A 23 3.38 8.52 -8.99
N GLY A 24 4.22 7.93 -8.15
CA GLY A 24 5.14 8.67 -7.30
C GLY A 24 5.37 7.97 -5.97
N ILE A 25 6.19 8.61 -5.14
CA ILE A 25 6.47 8.17 -3.78
C ILE A 25 5.70 9.07 -2.83
N PHE A 26 4.96 8.46 -1.92
CA PHE A 26 4.12 9.15 -0.95
C PHE A 26 4.49 8.72 0.46
N ASP A 27 4.38 9.65 1.41
CA ASP A 27 4.36 9.28 2.82
C ASP A 27 2.98 8.75 3.21
N PHE A 28 2.89 8.12 4.38
CA PHE A 28 1.60 7.63 4.88
C PHE A 28 0.64 8.76 5.33
N LYS A 29 1.01 10.04 5.17
CA LYS A 29 0.10 11.20 5.28
C LYS A 29 -0.51 11.58 3.92
N GLY A 30 -0.12 10.89 2.86
CA GLY A 30 -0.53 11.14 1.48
C GLY A 30 0.10 12.38 0.86
N LYS A 31 1.27 12.81 1.36
CA LYS A 31 2.09 13.85 0.74
C LYS A 31 3.16 13.20 -0.14
N PRO A 32 3.54 13.83 -1.27
CA PRO A 32 4.70 13.40 -2.02
C PRO A 32 5.97 13.39 -1.16
N SER A 33 6.83 12.41 -1.36
CA SER A 33 8.11 12.27 -0.68
C SER A 33 9.24 12.07 -1.69
N THR A 34 10.44 12.54 -1.35
CA THR A 34 11.68 12.31 -2.10
C THR A 34 12.53 11.20 -1.49
N ASN A 35 12.10 10.63 -0.36
CA ASN A 35 12.83 9.53 0.28
C ASN A 35 12.71 8.25 -0.57
N PRO A 36 13.69 7.33 -0.50
CA PRO A 36 13.58 6.02 -1.13
C PRO A 36 12.35 5.26 -0.61
N PRO A 37 11.62 4.54 -1.48
CA PRO A 37 10.39 3.88 -1.08
C PRO A 37 10.65 2.67 -0.18
N ASP A 38 9.98 2.58 0.96
CA ASP A 38 10.04 1.41 1.82
C ASP A 38 9.28 0.21 1.22
N VAL A 39 8.23 0.51 0.46
CA VAL A 39 7.38 -0.45 -0.25
C VAL A 39 7.07 0.09 -1.65
N SER A 40 7.12 -0.77 -2.67
CA SER A 40 6.68 -0.45 -4.03
C SER A 40 5.51 -1.34 -4.44
N ILE A 41 4.41 -0.74 -4.91
CA ILE A 41 3.16 -1.44 -5.20
C ILE A 41 2.41 -0.85 -6.38
N GLY A 42 1.70 -1.69 -7.13
CA GLY A 42 0.76 -1.23 -8.16
C GLY A 42 -0.56 -0.73 -7.56
N ILE A 43 -1.18 0.29 -8.17
CA ILE A 43 -2.40 0.94 -7.64
C ILE A 43 -3.55 -0.05 -7.32
N GLY A 44 -3.79 -1.05 -8.18
CA GLY A 44 -4.84 -2.04 -7.95
C GLY A 44 -4.56 -2.94 -6.75
N ARG A 45 -3.28 -3.19 -6.45
CA ARG A 45 -2.85 -3.99 -5.28
C ARG A 45 -2.83 -3.16 -4.02
N LEU A 46 -2.54 -1.86 -4.13
CA LEU A 46 -2.70 -0.91 -3.03
C LEU A 46 -4.13 -0.94 -2.48
N CYS A 47 -5.15 -0.90 -3.35
CA CYS A 47 -6.54 -1.02 -2.93
C CYS A 47 -6.84 -2.36 -2.24
N GLN A 48 -6.33 -3.48 -2.77
CA GLN A 48 -6.50 -4.80 -2.15
C GLN A 48 -5.88 -4.87 -0.75
N TRP A 49 -4.73 -4.20 -0.57
CA TRP A 49 -4.06 -4.15 0.72
C TRP A 49 -4.77 -3.24 1.72
N LEU A 50 -5.08 -2.00 1.33
CA LEU A 50 -5.71 -1.01 2.21
C LEU A 50 -7.12 -1.41 2.65
N THR A 51 -7.84 -2.19 1.83
CA THR A 51 -9.17 -2.72 2.19
C THR A 51 -9.09 -4.01 3.03
N GLY A 52 -7.90 -4.55 3.26
CA GLY A 52 -7.70 -5.80 3.99
C GLY A 52 -8.09 -7.06 3.21
N TYR A 53 -8.30 -6.98 1.90
CA TYR A 53 -8.57 -8.14 1.05
C TYR A 53 -7.37 -9.09 0.96
N LYS A 54 -6.16 -8.53 0.83
CA LYS A 54 -4.88 -9.26 0.93
C LYS A 54 -3.95 -8.57 1.91
N SER A 55 -3.17 -9.35 2.64
CA SER A 55 -2.05 -8.82 3.43
C SER A 55 -0.89 -8.38 2.54
N LEU A 56 -0.02 -7.53 3.08
CA LEU A 56 1.17 -7.05 2.38
C LEU A 56 2.11 -8.21 2.03
N TYR A 57 2.24 -9.20 2.92
CA TYR A 57 3.08 -10.38 2.69
C TYR A 57 2.52 -11.33 1.64
N GLU A 58 1.20 -11.55 1.58
CA GLU A 58 0.60 -12.31 0.48
C GLU A 58 0.92 -11.68 -0.88
N LEU A 59 0.79 -10.34 -0.98
CA LEU A 59 1.11 -9.61 -2.20
C LEU A 59 2.60 -9.69 -2.56
N ARG A 60 3.50 -9.68 -1.57
CA ARG A 60 4.94 -9.89 -1.78
C ARG A 60 5.22 -11.30 -2.30
N ASP A 61 4.63 -12.31 -1.69
CA ASP A 61 4.86 -13.73 -2.03
C ASP A 61 4.34 -14.06 -3.45
N GLU A 62 3.34 -13.31 -3.93
CA GLU A 62 2.88 -13.34 -5.33
C GLU A 62 3.75 -12.53 -6.31
N GLY A 63 4.80 -11.86 -5.83
CA GLY A 63 5.66 -11.00 -6.65
C GLY A 63 5.01 -9.70 -7.10
N LEU A 64 3.91 -9.29 -6.46
CA LEU A 64 3.11 -8.10 -6.81
C LEU A 64 3.52 -6.86 -6.02
N VAL A 65 4.33 -7.03 -4.98
CA VAL A 65 4.86 -5.99 -4.09
C VAL A 65 6.34 -6.22 -3.85
N ILE A 66 7.10 -5.13 -3.81
CA ILE A 66 8.50 -5.14 -3.37
C ILE A 66 8.57 -4.44 -2.01
N ILE A 67 9.18 -5.10 -1.02
CA ILE A 67 9.43 -4.54 0.31
C ILE A 67 10.93 -4.29 0.44
N ASN A 68 11.34 -3.02 0.36
CA ASN A 68 12.74 -2.61 0.44
C ASN A 68 13.21 -2.50 1.89
N ASN A 69 12.31 -2.16 2.81
CA ASN A 69 12.59 -2.05 4.24
C ASN A 69 11.83 -3.11 5.03
N LYS A 70 12.55 -4.07 5.60
CA LYS A 70 11.97 -5.19 6.36
C LYS A 70 11.19 -4.73 7.59
N SER A 71 11.69 -3.74 8.32
CA SER A 71 11.03 -3.20 9.51
C SER A 71 9.73 -2.49 9.14
N ALA A 72 9.74 -1.73 8.04
CA ALA A 72 8.53 -1.13 7.49
C ALA A 72 7.54 -2.22 7.07
N GLY A 73 7.99 -3.26 6.36
CA GLY A 73 7.14 -4.37 5.94
C GLY A 73 6.45 -5.09 7.11
N MET A 74 7.14 -5.30 8.22
CA MET A 74 6.57 -5.89 9.43
C MET A 74 5.47 -5.02 10.02
N LEU A 75 5.79 -3.76 10.34
CA LEU A 75 4.83 -2.84 10.96
C LEU A 75 3.65 -2.53 10.04
N LEU A 76 3.89 -2.34 8.74
CA LEU A 76 2.84 -2.08 7.76
C LEU A 76 1.90 -3.28 7.59
N ASN A 77 2.42 -4.50 7.62
CA ASN A 77 1.58 -5.70 7.56
C ASN A 77 0.73 -5.90 8.83
N GLU A 78 1.24 -5.47 10.00
CA GLU A 78 0.49 -5.46 11.26
C GLU A 78 -0.54 -4.32 11.32
N GLU A 79 -0.21 -3.13 10.84
CA GLU A 79 -1.12 -1.97 10.85
C GLU A 79 -2.30 -2.10 9.88
N PHE A 80 -2.06 -2.76 8.75
CA PHE A 80 -3.04 -3.01 7.69
C PHE A 80 -3.30 -4.51 7.58
N THR A 81 -3.88 -5.07 8.65
CA THR A 81 -4.19 -6.50 8.72
C THR A 81 -5.21 -6.92 7.68
N LYS A 82 -5.07 -8.15 7.17
CA LYS A 82 -6.11 -8.81 6.40
C LYS A 82 -7.38 -8.94 7.25
N ILE A 83 -8.52 -8.61 6.66
CA ILE A 83 -9.84 -8.73 7.27
C ILE A 83 -10.62 -9.78 6.48
N LYS A 84 -11.50 -10.55 7.13
CA LYS A 84 -12.51 -11.33 6.41
C LYS A 84 -13.53 -10.36 5.80
N CYS A 85 -13.19 -9.77 4.66
CA CYS A 85 -14.11 -8.93 3.89
C CYS A 85 -15.29 -9.81 3.46
N ARG A 86 -16.48 -9.51 4.02
CA ARG A 86 -17.74 -9.96 3.46
C ARG A 86 -18.16 -8.89 2.46
N ILE A 87 -18.29 -9.25 1.19
CA ILE A 87 -18.94 -8.38 0.22
C ILE A 87 -20.38 -8.24 0.71
N ILE A 88 -20.81 -7.01 1.01
CA ILE A 88 -22.24 -6.71 1.08
C ILE A 88 -22.63 -6.48 -0.38
N ASP A 89 -23.20 -7.52 -0.97
CA ASP A 89 -23.67 -7.54 -2.34
C ASP A 89 -25.11 -7.04 -2.33
N GLU A 90 -25.36 -5.84 -2.87
CA GLU A 90 -26.55 -5.48 -3.66
C GLU A 90 -26.18 -4.25 -4.52
N TYR A 91 -25.90 -4.45 -5.81
CA TYR A 91 -25.93 -3.40 -6.85
C TYR A 91 -26.58 -3.95 -8.12
#